data_AF-B8FU27-F1
#
_entry.id   AF-B8FU27-F1
#
_cell.length_a   1.000
_cell.length_b   1.000
_cell.length_c   1.000
_cell.angle_alpha   90.00
_cell.angle_beta   90.00
_cell.angle_gamma   90.00
#
_symmetry.space_group_name_H-M   'P 1'
#
loop_
_entity.id
_entity.type
_entity.pdbx_description
1 polymer ?
#
loop_
_entity_poly.entity_id
_entity_poly.type
_entity_poly.pdbx_seq_one_letter_code
_entity_poly.pdbx_strand_id
1 'polypeptide(L)'
;MRIDLTYKLTRGMLDKFLEGVQNDGKYQKFGHIGTHFDVMDKSFPLEYCELSGKVFDVSNVENRDIESGDFEMDEVEEKDFVIFHTGMMDKEGYGTEPYFRQHPQLSYELIRELIKKNVGLIGVDFAGVRRGAEHAPADQLCADNGIFIIENLNNTKQLLEAAGAHSFTMHTYPLNLGGATGLPARVIAELA
;
A
#
# COMPACT_ATOMS: atom_id res chain seq x y z
N MET A 1 10.22 -9.53 16.83
CA MET A 1 9.62 -10.51 15.89
C MET A 1 9.54 -9.91 14.49
N ARG A 2 9.61 -10.70 13.39
CA ARG A 2 9.42 -10.18 12.02
C ARG A 2 8.16 -10.75 11.35
N ILE A 3 7.42 -9.90 10.67
CA ILE A 3 6.23 -10.24 9.89
C ILE A 3 6.45 -9.80 8.44
N ASP A 4 6.35 -10.75 7.50
CA ASP A 4 6.44 -10.47 6.08
C ASP A 4 5.09 -9.96 5.58
N LEU A 5 5.02 -8.71 5.13
CA LEU A 5 3.80 -8.11 4.58
C LEU A 5 3.72 -8.24 3.05
N THR A 6 4.70 -8.92 2.44
CA THR A 6 4.75 -9.09 0.99
C THR A 6 3.80 -10.20 0.56
N TYR A 7 2.90 -9.90 -0.38
CA TYR A 7 2.05 -10.90 -1.00
C TYR A 7 2.90 -11.90 -1.81
N LYS A 8 2.65 -13.20 -1.59
CA LYS A 8 3.39 -14.27 -2.25
C LYS A 8 2.88 -14.47 -3.68
N LEU A 9 3.63 -13.97 -4.65
CA LEU A 9 3.39 -14.27 -6.06
C LEU A 9 3.74 -15.74 -6.38
N THR A 10 2.84 -16.42 -7.08
CA THR A 10 3.04 -17.79 -7.55
C THR A 10 3.34 -17.81 -9.05
N ARG A 11 3.94 -18.91 -9.53
CA ARG A 11 4.17 -19.11 -10.98
C ARG A 11 2.88 -18.94 -11.78
N GLY A 12 1.76 -19.52 -11.33
CA GLY A 12 0.48 -19.41 -12.04
C GLY A 12 -0.07 -17.98 -12.12
N MET A 13 0.21 -17.13 -11.12
CA MET A 13 -0.15 -15.71 -11.17
C MET A 13 0.73 -14.96 -12.19
N LEU A 14 2.04 -15.24 -12.19
CA LEU A 14 2.97 -14.66 -13.16
C LEU A 14 2.65 -15.09 -14.59
N ASP A 15 2.32 -16.36 -14.81
CA ASP A 15 1.95 -16.88 -16.13
C ASP A 15 0.69 -16.17 -16.65
N LYS A 16 -0.36 -16.04 -15.82
CA LYS A 16 -1.57 -15.27 -16.17
C LYS A 16 -1.28 -13.79 -16.48
N PHE A 17 -0.41 -13.18 -15.68
CA PHE A 17 0.03 -11.81 -15.93
C PHE A 17 0.74 -11.68 -17.29
N LEU A 18 1.62 -12.61 -17.64
CA LEU A 18 2.40 -12.58 -18.88
C LEU A 18 1.55 -12.87 -20.13
N GLU A 19 0.53 -13.70 -20.01
CA GLU A 19 -0.42 -14.02 -21.09
C GLU A 19 -1.31 -12.82 -21.47
N GLY A 20 -1.66 -11.97 -20.50
CA GLY A 20 -2.68 -10.91 -20.65
C GLY A 20 -2.17 -9.55 -21.17
N VAL A 21 -0.90 -9.42 -21.56
CA VAL A 21 -0.31 -8.09 -21.84
C VAL A 21 0.37 -8.04 -23.21
N GLN A 22 0.06 -7.02 -24.01
CA GLN A 22 0.81 -6.69 -25.24
C GLN A 22 2.07 -5.87 -24.89
N ASN A 23 3.12 -5.96 -25.72
CA ASN A 23 4.48 -5.55 -25.37
C ASN A 23 4.63 -4.13 -24.79
N ASP A 24 3.85 -3.15 -25.25
CA ASP A 24 4.03 -1.74 -24.85
C ASP A 24 3.62 -1.45 -23.39
N GLY A 25 2.75 -2.29 -22.78
CA GLY A 25 2.28 -2.10 -21.40
C GLY A 25 2.86 -3.07 -20.37
N LYS A 26 3.69 -4.03 -20.81
CA LYS A 26 4.22 -5.11 -19.92
C LYS A 26 5.05 -4.56 -18.78
N TYR A 27 5.91 -3.61 -19.08
CA TYR A 27 6.87 -3.08 -18.11
C TYR A 27 6.17 -2.32 -16.99
N GLN A 28 5.23 -1.42 -17.34
CA GLN A 28 4.46 -0.68 -16.34
C GLN A 28 3.62 -1.62 -15.47
N LYS A 29 2.89 -2.55 -16.10
CA LYS A 29 2.10 -3.53 -15.35
C LYS A 29 2.96 -4.42 -14.43
N PHE A 30 4.20 -4.73 -14.83
CA PHE A 30 5.13 -5.50 -13.99
C PHE A 30 5.54 -4.69 -12.77
N GLY A 31 5.65 -3.37 -12.90
CA GLY A 31 5.84 -2.44 -11.80
C GLY A 31 4.80 -2.58 -10.68
N HIS A 32 3.54 -2.80 -11.06
CA HIS A 32 2.39 -2.83 -10.14
C HIS A 32 1.92 -4.25 -9.78
N ILE A 33 2.78 -5.27 -9.93
CA ILE A 33 2.42 -6.66 -9.60
C ILE A 33 2.67 -6.97 -8.12
N GLY A 34 1.71 -7.65 -7.49
CA GLY A 34 1.78 -8.02 -6.07
C GLY A 34 1.91 -6.79 -5.16
N THR A 35 2.61 -6.97 -4.04
CA THR A 35 3.00 -5.85 -3.19
C THR A 35 4.04 -5.01 -3.90
N HIS A 36 3.74 -3.73 -4.08
CA HIS A 36 4.58 -2.80 -4.80
C HIS A 36 4.49 -1.41 -4.20
N PHE A 37 5.48 -0.59 -4.53
CA PHE A 37 5.60 0.81 -4.19
C PHE A 37 5.24 1.65 -5.41
N ASP A 38 4.26 2.55 -5.29
CA ASP A 38 3.88 3.46 -6.35
C ASP A 38 4.80 4.68 -6.35
N VAL A 39 5.83 4.63 -7.20
CA VAL A 39 6.86 5.68 -7.32
C VAL A 39 6.42 6.80 -8.27
N MET A 40 5.43 6.55 -9.12
CA MET A 40 4.90 7.49 -10.09
C MET A 40 6.00 8.06 -10.98
N ASP A 41 6.08 9.39 -11.13
CA ASP A 41 7.13 10.07 -11.89
C ASP A 41 8.36 10.45 -11.03
N LYS A 42 8.48 9.91 -9.81
CA LYS A 42 9.55 10.20 -8.86
C LYS A 42 10.61 9.09 -8.83
N SER A 43 11.43 9.09 -7.77
CA SER A 43 12.40 8.04 -7.46
C SER A 43 12.23 7.59 -6.01
N PHE A 44 12.47 6.32 -5.72
CA PHE A 44 12.41 5.80 -4.36
C PHE A 44 13.42 6.50 -3.42
N PRO A 45 12.97 7.16 -2.34
CA PRO A 45 13.87 7.75 -1.35
C PRO A 45 14.50 6.67 -0.48
N LEU A 46 15.83 6.58 -0.43
CA LEU A 46 16.51 5.56 0.39
C LEU A 46 16.28 5.74 1.90
N GLU A 47 15.92 6.95 2.34
CA GLU A 47 15.46 7.19 3.71
C GLU A 47 14.16 6.45 4.05
N TYR A 48 13.40 5.99 3.05
CA TYR A 48 12.17 5.21 3.24
C TYR A 48 12.42 3.70 3.26
N CYS A 49 13.69 3.26 3.21
CA CYS A 49 14.06 1.87 3.48
C CYS A 49 13.64 1.44 4.89
N GLU A 50 13.72 2.36 5.86
CA GLU A 50 13.38 2.13 7.26
C GLU A 50 12.54 3.28 7.80
N LEU A 51 11.31 3.00 8.21
CA LEU A 51 10.40 3.99 8.81
C LEU A 51 9.77 3.45 10.09
N SER A 52 9.32 4.34 10.96
CA SER A 52 8.37 3.98 12.04
C SER A 52 7.04 3.56 11.41
N GLY A 53 6.49 2.43 11.86
CA GLY A 53 5.23 1.89 11.36
C GLY A 53 4.10 2.00 12.38
N LYS A 54 2.91 2.32 11.88
CA LYS A 54 1.64 2.26 12.61
C LYS A 54 0.61 1.51 11.78
N VAL A 55 -0.19 0.66 12.41
CA VAL A 55 -1.26 -0.09 11.75
C VAL A 55 -2.57 0.23 12.44
N PHE A 56 -3.59 0.55 11.63
CA PHE A 56 -4.93 0.90 12.12
C PHE A 56 -5.96 -0.06 11.56
N ASP A 57 -6.84 -0.52 12.44
CA ASP A 57 -8.00 -1.32 12.04
C ASP A 57 -9.11 -0.40 11.54
N VAL A 58 -9.45 -0.55 10.26
CA VAL A 58 -10.59 0.12 9.62
C VAL A 58 -11.49 -0.90 8.93
N SER A 59 -11.42 -2.17 9.35
CA SER A 59 -12.20 -3.28 8.77
C SER A 59 -13.71 -3.16 8.99
N ASN A 60 -14.14 -2.31 9.93
CA ASN A 60 -15.53 -1.96 10.17
C ASN A 60 -16.09 -0.91 9.19
N VAL A 61 -15.25 -0.28 8.37
CA VAL A 61 -15.68 0.72 7.39
C VAL A 61 -16.09 0.04 6.08
N GLU A 62 -17.40 -0.04 5.86
CA GLU A 62 -17.98 -0.64 4.65
C GLU A 62 -18.88 0.34 3.89
N ASN A 63 -18.94 0.20 2.56
CA ASN A 63 -19.85 0.94 1.67
C ASN A 63 -19.72 2.48 1.68
N ARG A 64 -18.62 3.00 2.22
CA ARG A 64 -18.20 4.41 2.15
C ARG A 64 -16.67 4.49 2.10
N ASP A 65 -16.16 5.69 1.89
CA ASP A 65 -14.73 5.95 1.99
C ASP A 65 -14.29 5.93 3.47
N ILE A 66 -13.03 5.55 3.70
CA ILE A 66 -12.34 5.65 5.00
C ILE A 66 -12.00 7.12 5.23
N GLU A 67 -12.37 7.64 6.40
CA GLU A 67 -12.26 9.04 6.79
C GLU A 67 -11.33 9.20 8.00
N SER A 68 -10.92 10.43 8.28
CA SER A 68 -9.99 10.76 9.37
C SER A 68 -10.51 10.39 10.77
N GLY A 69 -11.84 10.27 10.94
CA GLY A 69 -12.48 9.85 12.19
C GLY A 69 -12.61 8.35 12.40
N ASP A 70 -12.14 7.52 11.45
CA ASP A 70 -12.27 6.05 11.53
C ASP A 70 -11.14 5.37 12.32
N PHE A 71 -10.10 6.12 12.68
CA PHE A 71 -8.94 5.64 13.43
C PHE A 71 -8.31 6.80 14.22
N GLU A 72 -7.37 6.49 15.11
CA GLU A 72 -6.69 7.46 15.96
C GLU A 72 -5.65 8.30 15.17
N MET A 73 -6.12 9.18 14.30
CA MET A 73 -5.30 10.07 13.45
C MET A 73 -4.30 10.93 14.27
N ASP A 74 -4.64 11.26 15.51
CA ASP A 74 -3.76 12.02 16.40
C ASP A 74 -2.47 11.26 16.77
N GLU A 75 -2.47 9.92 16.68
CA GLU A 75 -1.27 9.12 16.88
C GLU A 75 -0.33 9.18 15.69
N VAL A 76 -0.77 9.58 14.49
CA VAL A 76 0.08 9.61 13.29
C VAL A 76 1.10 10.76 13.38
N GLU A 77 2.37 10.44 13.21
CA GLU A 77 3.49 11.37 13.23
C GLU A 77 4.10 11.58 11.83
N GLU A 78 4.93 12.63 11.71
CA GLU A 78 5.70 12.90 10.50
C GLU A 78 6.61 11.72 10.16
N LYS A 79 6.72 11.39 8.86
CA LYS A 79 7.50 10.28 8.30
C LYS A 79 7.06 8.87 8.71
N ASP A 80 5.94 8.70 9.40
CA ASP A 80 5.39 7.36 9.65
C ASP A 80 5.04 6.62 8.35
N PHE A 81 5.16 5.29 8.39
CA PHE A 81 4.50 4.36 7.49
C PHE A 81 3.16 3.97 8.12
N VAL A 82 2.09 4.59 7.64
CA VAL A 82 0.71 4.39 8.10
C VAL A 82 0.04 3.29 7.31
N ILE A 83 -0.36 2.21 7.96
CA ILE A 83 -0.99 1.04 7.34
C ILE A 83 -2.46 0.97 7.73
N PHE A 84 -3.34 0.80 6.75
CA PHE A 84 -4.77 0.57 6.93
C PHE A 84 -5.09 -0.91 6.72
N HIS A 85 -5.50 -1.58 7.79
CA HIS A 85 -6.04 -2.93 7.71
C HIS A 85 -7.53 -2.88 7.45
N THR A 86 -7.99 -3.39 6.29
CA THR A 86 -9.42 -3.54 6.00
C THR A 86 -9.84 -5.00 5.93
N GLY A 87 -8.88 -5.93 5.85
CA GLY A 87 -9.15 -7.36 5.63
C GLY A 87 -9.51 -7.72 4.18
N MET A 88 -9.36 -6.79 3.22
CA MET A 88 -9.71 -7.02 1.81
C MET A 88 -8.89 -8.17 1.21
N MET A 89 -7.59 -8.21 1.51
CA MET A 89 -6.67 -9.28 1.08
C MET A 89 -7.16 -10.66 1.53
N ASP A 90 -7.53 -10.79 2.80
CA ASP A 90 -7.95 -12.07 3.38
C ASP A 90 -9.32 -12.53 2.87
N LYS A 91 -10.24 -11.57 2.67
CA LYS A 91 -11.62 -11.84 2.26
C LYS A 91 -11.74 -12.24 0.79
N GLU A 92 -11.15 -11.45 -0.10
CA GLU A 92 -11.36 -11.61 -1.56
C GLU A 92 -10.18 -12.28 -2.25
N GLY A 93 -8.98 -12.21 -1.66
CA GLY A 93 -7.74 -12.71 -2.25
C GLY A 93 -7.24 -11.84 -3.40
N TYR A 94 -5.92 -11.60 -3.43
CA TYR A 94 -5.26 -10.91 -4.52
C TYR A 94 -5.57 -11.55 -5.88
N GLY A 95 -5.83 -10.72 -6.88
CA GLY A 95 -6.01 -11.18 -8.26
C GLY A 95 -7.47 -11.42 -8.67
N THR A 96 -8.42 -11.39 -7.74
CA THR A 96 -9.84 -11.61 -8.06
C THR A 96 -10.51 -10.33 -8.58
N GLU A 97 -11.61 -10.50 -9.31
CA GLU A 97 -12.36 -9.34 -9.83
C GLU A 97 -12.92 -8.43 -8.72
N PRO A 98 -13.52 -8.96 -7.63
CA PRO A 98 -13.93 -8.13 -6.49
C PRO A 98 -12.76 -7.38 -5.87
N TYR A 99 -11.59 -8.03 -5.74
CA TYR A 99 -10.38 -7.41 -5.21
C TYR A 99 -9.97 -6.13 -5.95
N PHE A 100 -10.01 -6.15 -7.28
CA PHE A 100 -9.62 -4.98 -8.08
C PHE A 100 -10.74 -3.98 -8.34
N ARG A 101 -12.02 -4.39 -8.29
CA ARG A 101 -13.15 -3.50 -8.65
C ARG A 101 -13.87 -2.90 -7.45
N GLN A 102 -13.85 -3.58 -6.30
CA GLN A 102 -14.72 -3.28 -5.17
C GLN A 102 -13.94 -3.04 -3.87
N HIS A 103 -12.62 -2.85 -3.95
CA HIS A 103 -11.83 -2.56 -2.77
C HIS A 103 -12.25 -1.26 -2.06
N PRO A 104 -11.94 -1.14 -0.75
CA PRO A 104 -12.07 0.12 0.00
C PRO A 104 -11.29 1.28 -0.63
N GLN A 105 -11.60 2.50 -0.21
CA GLN A 105 -10.91 3.71 -0.64
C GLN A 105 -10.72 4.65 0.54
N LEU A 106 -9.67 5.46 0.50
CA LEU A 106 -9.51 6.59 1.40
C LEU A 106 -10.26 7.80 0.84
N SER A 107 -10.90 8.59 1.69
CA SER A 107 -11.49 9.87 1.27
C SER A 107 -10.37 10.82 0.82
N TYR A 108 -10.65 11.76 -0.08
CA TYR A 108 -9.65 12.79 -0.42
C TYR A 108 -9.32 13.70 0.75
N GLU A 109 -10.23 13.84 1.71
CA GLU A 109 -9.97 14.60 2.94
C GLU A 109 -8.94 13.88 3.81
N LEU A 110 -9.07 12.56 3.97
CA LEU A 110 -8.07 11.73 4.62
C LEU A 110 -6.71 11.79 3.91
N ILE A 111 -6.67 11.64 2.58
CA ILE A 111 -5.42 11.76 1.79
C ILE A 111 -4.74 13.11 2.05
N ARG A 112 -5.52 14.20 2.06
CA ARG A 112 -4.98 15.55 2.32
C ARG A 112 -4.48 15.73 3.75
N GLU A 113 -5.13 15.16 4.75
CA GLU A 113 -4.65 15.22 6.14
C GLU A 113 -3.36 14.39 6.32
N LEU A 114 -3.23 13.22 5.67
CA LEU A 114 -1.99 12.45 5.65
C LEU A 114 -0.85 13.23 4.96
N ILE A 115 -1.15 13.92 3.85
CA ILE A 115 -0.21 14.85 3.19
C ILE A 115 0.24 15.96 4.12
N LYS A 116 -0.70 16.60 4.80
CA LYS A 116 -0.43 17.69 5.73
C LYS A 116 0.38 17.23 6.95
N LYS A 117 0.21 15.99 7.40
CA LYS A 117 1.03 15.37 8.44
C LYS A 117 2.44 14.96 7.94
N ASN A 118 2.70 15.04 6.64
CA ASN A 118 3.98 14.66 6.04
C ASN A 118 4.40 13.22 6.39
N VAL A 119 3.45 12.28 6.32
CA VAL A 119 3.75 10.85 6.52
C VAL A 119 4.70 10.35 5.43
N GLY A 120 5.46 9.30 5.71
CA GLY A 120 6.40 8.75 4.73
C GLY A 120 5.69 7.89 3.70
N LEU A 121 4.92 6.91 4.17
CA LEU A 121 4.25 5.91 3.35
C LEU A 121 2.82 5.64 3.82
N ILE A 122 1.94 5.36 2.86
CA ILE A 122 0.59 4.88 3.07
C ILE A 122 0.52 3.41 2.61
N GLY A 123 0.20 2.50 3.51
CA GLY A 123 0.09 1.06 3.25
C GLY A 123 -1.34 0.59 3.25
N VAL A 124 -1.71 -0.22 2.27
CA VAL A 124 -3.06 -0.77 2.16
C VAL A 124 -3.01 -2.26 1.84
N ASP A 125 -3.93 -3.05 2.43
CA ASP A 125 -4.11 -4.47 2.09
C ASP A 125 -5.06 -4.69 0.89
N PHE A 126 -5.19 -3.65 0.06
CA PHE A 126 -6.03 -3.62 -1.13
C PHE A 126 -5.33 -2.94 -2.32
N ALA A 127 -5.98 -2.93 -3.49
CA ALA A 127 -5.41 -2.52 -4.77
C ALA A 127 -5.43 -1.00 -5.04
N GLY A 128 -5.27 -0.20 -3.98
CA GLY A 128 -5.03 1.24 -4.09
C GLY A 128 -5.97 2.16 -3.34
N VAL A 129 -5.49 3.36 -3.04
CA VAL A 129 -6.18 4.31 -2.13
C VAL A 129 -7.45 4.90 -2.75
N ARG A 130 -7.54 4.94 -4.09
CA ARG A 130 -8.72 5.30 -4.88
C ARG A 130 -8.94 4.29 -6.01
N ARG A 131 -10.15 4.27 -6.60
CA ARG A 131 -10.55 3.33 -7.65
C ARG A 131 -10.67 3.99 -9.02
N GLY A 132 -10.58 3.14 -10.04
CA GLY A 132 -10.95 3.51 -11.41
C GLY A 132 -10.17 4.73 -11.92
N ALA A 133 -10.90 5.74 -12.41
CA ALA A 133 -10.27 6.95 -12.95
C ALA A 133 -9.58 7.82 -11.90
N GLU A 134 -9.85 7.59 -10.61
CA GLU A 134 -9.30 8.39 -9.50
C GLU A 134 -8.02 7.81 -8.91
N HIS A 135 -7.69 6.56 -9.22
CA HIS A 135 -6.52 5.85 -8.68
C HIS A 135 -5.21 6.59 -8.97
N ALA A 136 -4.76 6.58 -10.24
CA ALA A 136 -3.47 7.18 -10.60
C ALA A 136 -3.36 8.69 -10.26
N PRO A 137 -4.41 9.53 -10.40
CA PRO A 137 -4.35 10.92 -9.94
C PRO A 137 -4.14 11.07 -8.43
N ALA A 138 -4.70 10.18 -7.61
CA ALA A 138 -4.52 10.22 -6.15
C ALA A 138 -3.09 9.81 -5.77
N ASP A 139 -2.54 8.78 -6.40
CA ASP A 139 -1.18 8.34 -6.13
C ASP A 139 -0.17 9.40 -6.56
N GLN A 140 -0.41 10.05 -7.71
CA GLN A 140 0.40 11.17 -8.18
C GLN A 140 0.31 12.37 -7.23
N LEU A 141 -0.87 12.68 -6.69
CA LEU A 141 -1.04 13.75 -5.70
C LEU A 141 -0.18 13.47 -4.45
N CYS A 142 -0.16 12.24 -3.96
CA CYS A 142 0.72 11.84 -2.86
C CYS A 142 2.20 12.03 -3.25
N ALA A 143 2.61 11.49 -4.40
CA ALA A 143 3.99 11.51 -4.85
C ALA A 143 4.52 12.93 -5.09
N ASP A 144 3.69 13.85 -5.59
CA ASP A 144 4.00 15.27 -5.74
C ASP A 144 4.25 15.98 -4.41
N ASN A 145 3.75 15.42 -3.30
CA ASN A 145 3.98 15.91 -1.94
C ASN A 145 5.00 15.06 -1.15
N GLY A 146 5.74 14.16 -1.82
CA GLY A 146 6.80 13.37 -1.19
C GLY A 146 6.33 12.18 -0.34
N ILE A 147 5.07 11.78 -0.52
CA ILE A 147 4.44 10.63 0.15
C ILE A 147 4.12 9.57 -0.89
N PHE A 148 4.30 8.29 -0.56
CA PHE A 148 4.06 7.22 -1.52
C PHE A 148 3.17 6.13 -0.95
N ILE A 149 2.65 5.30 -1.85
CA ILE A 149 1.71 4.25 -1.51
C ILE A 149 2.39 2.90 -1.67
N ILE A 150 2.07 1.98 -0.75
CA ILE A 150 2.36 0.56 -0.89
C ILE A 150 1.05 -0.20 -0.89
N GLU A 151 0.78 -0.85 -2.01
CA GLU A 151 -0.46 -1.59 -2.21
C GLU A 151 -0.30 -3.08 -1.94
N ASN A 152 -1.43 -3.76 -1.81
CA ASN A 152 -1.52 -5.21 -1.75
C ASN A 152 -0.67 -5.80 -0.61
N LEU A 153 -0.62 -5.12 0.53
CA LEU A 153 0.01 -5.67 1.73
C LEU A 153 -0.75 -6.93 2.17
N ASN A 154 0.01 -7.93 2.58
CA ASN A 154 -0.49 -9.18 3.12
C ASN A 154 -0.22 -9.25 4.63
N ASN A 155 -0.89 -10.17 5.34
CA ASN A 155 -0.67 -10.40 6.78
C ASN A 155 -0.85 -9.14 7.66
N THR A 156 -1.59 -8.13 7.20
CA THR A 156 -1.90 -6.90 7.96
C THR A 156 -2.68 -7.18 9.23
N LYS A 157 -3.56 -8.19 9.21
CA LYS A 157 -4.24 -8.72 10.40
C LYS A 157 -3.24 -9.25 11.45
N GLN A 158 -2.28 -10.07 11.02
CA GLN A 158 -1.25 -10.60 11.92
C GLN A 158 -0.40 -9.48 12.54
N LEU A 159 -0.08 -8.46 11.73
CA LEU A 159 0.62 -7.28 12.22
C LEU A 159 -0.19 -6.51 13.26
N LEU A 160 -1.47 -6.25 12.97
CA LEU A 160 -2.38 -5.57 13.88
C LEU A 160 -2.49 -6.30 15.23
N GLU A 161 -2.71 -7.62 15.20
CA GLU A 161 -2.80 -8.46 16.41
C GLU A 161 -1.51 -8.49 17.21
N ALA A 162 -0.35 -8.48 16.54
CA ALA A 162 0.95 -8.57 17.18
C ALA A 162 1.48 -7.24 17.72
N ALA A 163 1.24 -6.13 17.00
CA ALA A 163 1.72 -4.81 17.36
C ALA A 163 0.84 -4.17 18.45
N GLY A 164 -0.47 -4.43 18.43
CA GLY A 164 -1.43 -3.70 19.26
C GLY A 164 -1.32 -2.20 18.98
N ALA A 165 -1.10 -1.41 20.04
CA ALA A 165 -0.91 0.04 19.95
C ALA A 165 0.57 0.48 19.87
N HIS A 166 1.51 -0.47 19.70
CA HIS A 166 2.93 -0.14 19.67
C HIS A 166 3.44 0.12 18.26
N SER A 167 4.32 1.11 18.11
CA SER A 167 5.08 1.32 16.89
C SER A 167 6.08 0.20 16.64
N PHE A 168 6.39 -0.05 15.37
CA PHE A 168 7.37 -1.04 14.91
C PHE A 168 8.26 -0.45 13.83
N THR A 169 9.36 -1.14 13.48
CA THR A 169 10.19 -0.71 12.35
C THR A 169 9.67 -1.35 11.08
N MET A 170 9.44 -0.54 10.05
CA MET A 170 9.08 -1.00 8.72
C MET A 170 10.30 -1.02 7.83
N HIS A 171 10.48 -2.12 7.11
CA HIS A 171 11.52 -2.27 6.11
C HIS A 171 10.91 -2.41 4.72
N THR A 172 11.25 -1.49 3.81
CA THR A 172 10.70 -1.43 2.45
C THR A 172 11.82 -1.44 1.43
N TYR A 173 11.86 -2.47 0.59
CA TYR A 173 12.90 -2.63 -0.43
C TYR A 173 12.28 -2.90 -1.81
N PRO A 174 11.95 -1.84 -2.58
CA PRO A 174 11.46 -1.97 -3.94
C PRO A 174 12.57 -2.37 -4.91
N LEU A 175 12.21 -3.02 -6.01
CA LEU A 175 13.13 -3.23 -7.13
C LEU A 175 13.55 -1.88 -7.74
N ASN A 176 14.81 -1.78 -8.15
CA ASN A 176 15.35 -0.59 -8.82
C ASN A 176 15.03 -0.61 -10.32
N LEU A 177 13.75 -0.41 -10.67
CA LEU A 177 13.26 -0.37 -12.05
C LEU A 177 13.25 1.07 -12.58
N GLY A 178 14.00 1.34 -13.65
CA GLY A 178 14.04 2.65 -14.29
C GLY A 178 12.86 2.91 -15.22
N GLY A 179 12.15 4.01 -15.01
CA GLY A 179 11.03 4.44 -15.88
C GLY A 179 9.72 3.69 -15.65
N ALA A 180 9.63 2.87 -14.59
CA ALA A 180 8.37 2.29 -14.13
C ALA A 180 7.68 3.22 -13.12
N THR A 181 6.34 3.26 -13.12
CA THR A 181 5.54 4.02 -12.14
C THR A 181 5.22 3.24 -10.87
N GLY A 182 5.39 1.92 -10.92
CA GLY A 182 5.30 1.02 -9.76
C GLY A 182 6.58 0.19 -9.64
N LEU A 183 6.94 -0.17 -8.42
CA LEU A 183 8.14 -0.96 -8.11
C LEU A 183 7.74 -2.13 -7.20
N PRO A 184 7.78 -3.40 -7.65
CA PRO A 184 7.51 -4.54 -6.79
C PRO A 184 8.44 -4.51 -5.58
N ALA A 185 7.91 -4.75 -4.39
CA ALA A 185 8.63 -4.47 -3.15
C ALA A 185 8.57 -5.62 -2.16
N ARG A 186 9.69 -5.80 -1.45
CA ARG A 186 9.74 -6.61 -0.24
C ARG A 186 9.44 -5.70 0.96
N VAL A 187 8.40 -6.03 1.72
CA VAL A 187 7.94 -5.23 2.86
C VAL A 187 7.88 -6.12 4.10
N ILE A 188 8.58 -5.72 5.16
CA ILE A 188 8.70 -6.49 6.41
C ILE A 188 8.49 -5.55 7.60
N ALA A 189 7.64 -5.94 8.54
CA ALA A 189 7.54 -5.29 9.85
C ALA A 189 8.44 -6.01 10.87
N GLU A 190 9.22 -5.25 11.64
CA GLU A 190 10.04 -5.71 12.75
C GLU A 190 9.53 -5.11 14.06
N LEU A 191 8.90 -5.97 14.87
CA LEU A 191 8.42 -5.66 16.21
C LEU A 191 9.55 -5.93 17.22
N ALA A 192 9.59 -5.16 18.31
CA ALA A 192 10.51 -5.40 19.43
C ALA A 192 10.32 -6.78 20.09
#